data_AF-A0A833LJ40-F1
#
_entry.id   AF-A0A833LJ40-F1
#
_cell.length_a   1.000
_cell.length_b   1.000
_cell.length_c   1.000
_cell.angle_alpha   90.00
_cell.angle_beta   90.00
_cell.angle_gamma   90.00
#
_symmetry.space_group_name_H-M   'P 1'
#
loop_
_entity.id
_entity.type
_entity.pdbx_description
1 polymer ?
#
loop_
_entity_poly.entity_id
_entity_poly.type
_entity_poly.pdbx_seq_one_letter_code
_entity_poly.pdbx_strand_id
1 'polypeptide(L)'
;MRRGSIRLRLLVAAAASVVAALAVAGIGLTYLFERHVERRVEAELATHLDQLIAGVALAADGSLVVTEPPGDPRFSVPLSGLYWEVAEIPPGTLLRSRSLWDAELQMPKDDLADGAVHVHEIPGPGGALLVA
;
A
#
# COMPACT_ATOMS: atom_id res chain seq x y z
N MET A 1 -50.80 24.47 -26.21
CA MET A 1 -49.31 24.41 -26.22
C MET A 1 -48.79 25.38 -25.16
N ARG A 2 -48.53 24.90 -23.94
CA ARG A 2 -48.15 25.76 -22.80
C ARG A 2 -46.70 26.20 -22.94
N ARG A 3 -46.49 27.52 -23.03
CA ARG A 3 -45.21 28.22 -23.09
C ARG A 3 -44.37 27.84 -21.86
N GLY A 4 -43.31 27.06 -22.06
CA GLY A 4 -42.39 26.66 -21.00
C GLY A 4 -41.70 27.88 -20.41
N SER A 5 -41.87 28.07 -19.10
CA SER A 5 -41.30 29.17 -18.31
C SER A 5 -39.77 29.24 -18.50
N ILE A 6 -39.27 30.36 -19.04
CA ILE A 6 -37.83 30.66 -19.19
C ILE A 6 -37.11 30.55 -17.83
N ARG A 7 -37.78 30.95 -16.74
CA ARG A 7 -37.24 30.87 -15.38
C ARG A 7 -36.92 29.43 -14.97
N LEU A 8 -37.79 28.48 -15.31
CA LEU A 8 -37.57 27.07 -14.99
C LEU A 8 -36.37 26.51 -15.75
N ARG A 9 -36.24 26.84 -17.04
CA ARG A 9 -35.08 26.41 -17.86
C ARG A 9 -33.78 26.96 -17.31
N LEU A 10 -33.75 28.23 -16.89
CA LEU A 10 -32.57 28.84 -16.29
C LEU A 10 -32.20 28.20 -14.95
N LEU A 11 -33.19 27.90 -14.10
CA LEU A 11 -32.95 27.19 -12.83
C LEU A 11 -32.40 25.78 -13.05
N VAL A 12 -32.98 25.03 -13.99
CA VAL A 12 -32.49 23.67 -14.31
C VAL A 12 -31.08 23.73 -14.89
N ALA A 13 -30.78 24.69 -15.77
CA ALA A 13 -29.43 24.87 -16.31
C ALA A 13 -28.42 25.22 -15.21
N ALA A 14 -28.76 26.15 -14.30
CA ALA A 14 -27.89 26.51 -13.19
C ALA A 14 -27.64 25.32 -12.24
N ALA A 15 -28.69 24.59 -11.87
CA ALA A 15 -28.58 23.40 -11.03
C ALA A 15 -27.73 22.31 -11.71
N ALA A 16 -27.94 22.06 -13.00
CA ALA A 16 -27.15 21.10 -13.77
C ALA A 16 -25.67 21.50 -13.83
N SER A 17 -25.37 22.78 -14.03
CA SER A 17 -23.99 23.29 -14.02
C SER A 17 -23.32 23.11 -12.65
N VAL A 18 -24.03 23.35 -11.55
CA VAL A 18 -23.50 23.11 -10.19
C VAL A 18 -23.22 21.63 -9.96
N VAL A 19 -24.15 20.75 -10.32
CA VAL A 19 -23.96 19.29 -10.20
C VAL A 19 -22.77 18.84 -11.05
N ALA A 20 -22.64 19.34 -12.28
CA ALA A 20 -21.51 19.02 -13.14
C ALA A 20 -20.18 19.50 -12.55
N ALA A 21 -20.12 20.73 -12.03
CA ALA A 21 -18.93 21.26 -11.38
C ALA A 21 -18.53 20.46 -10.14
N LEU A 22 -19.50 20.06 -9.30
CA LEU A 22 -19.26 19.21 -8.14
C LEU A 22 -18.77 17.81 -8.54
N ALA A 23 -19.32 17.23 -9.61
CA ALA A 23 -18.86 15.94 -10.11
C ALA A 23 -17.40 16.00 -10.60
N VAL A 24 -17.04 17.04 -11.37
CA VAL A 24 -15.66 17.25 -11.82
C VAL A 24 -14.72 17.45 -10.64
N ALA A 25 -15.09 18.29 -9.66
CA ALA A 25 -14.30 18.51 -8.46
C ALA A 25 -14.12 17.22 -7.65
N GLY A 26 -15.19 16.43 -7.48
CA GLY A 26 -15.15 15.16 -6.78
C GLY A 26 -14.21 14.16 -7.43
N ILE A 27 -14.30 13.98 -8.75
CA ILE A 27 -13.40 13.10 -9.51
C ILE A 27 -11.94 13.57 -9.38
N GLY A 28 -11.70 14.87 -9.56
CA GLY A 28 -10.35 15.44 -9.45
C GLY A 28 -9.75 15.26 -8.06
N LEU A 29 -10.55 15.45 -7.00
CA LEU A 29 -10.10 15.29 -5.62
C LEU A 29 -9.78 13.83 -5.30
N THR A 30 -10.62 12.88 -5.73
CA THR A 30 -10.36 11.44 -5.54
C THR A 30 -9.04 11.04 -6.19
N TYR A 31 -8.81 11.42 -7.44
CA TYR A 31 -7.57 11.11 -8.16
C TYR A 31 -6.33 11.70 -7.48
N LEU A 32 -6.41 12.95 -7.03
CA LEU A 32 -5.30 13.59 -6.32
C LEU A 32 -5.02 12.94 -4.97
N PHE A 33 -6.08 12.55 -4.25
CA PHE A 33 -5.97 11.93 -2.94
C PHE A 33 -5.35 10.53 -3.04
N GLU A 34 -5.84 9.69 -3.95
CA GLU A 34 -5.32 8.35 -4.21
C GLU A 34 -3.82 8.38 -4.50
N ARG A 35 -3.41 9.22 -5.47
CA ARG A 35 -1.99 9.38 -5.83
C ARG A 35 -1.13 9.98 -4.72
N HIS A 36 -1.71 10.75 -3.81
CA HIS A 36 -0.98 11.29 -2.66
C HIS A 36 -0.79 10.21 -1.58
N VAL A 37 -1.83 9.43 -1.31
CA VAL A 37 -1.79 8.34 -0.33
C VAL A 37 -0.83 7.24 -0.78
N GLU A 38 -0.89 6.81 -2.04
CA GLU A 38 0.00 5.80 -2.62
C GLU A 38 1.48 6.17 -2.42
N ARG A 39 1.89 7.36 -2.88
CA ARG A 39 3.27 7.84 -2.70
C ARG A 39 3.70 7.96 -1.24
N ARG A 40 2.76 8.28 -0.34
CA ARG A 40 3.04 8.35 1.09
C ARG A 40 3.26 6.96 1.67
N VAL A 41 2.42 5.99 1.30
CA VAL A 41 2.54 4.60 1.73
C VAL A 41 3.84 4.00 1.21
N GLU A 42 4.18 4.20 -0.06
CA GLU A 42 5.46 3.76 -0.64
C GLU A 42 6.66 4.35 0.11
N ALA A 43 6.65 5.65 0.40
CA ALA A 43 7.75 6.30 1.13
C ALA A 43 7.89 5.77 2.58
N GLU A 44 6.76 5.48 3.24
CA GLU A 44 6.73 4.88 4.56
C GLU A 44 7.26 3.44 4.53
N LEU A 45 6.86 2.64 3.54
CA LEU A 45 7.38 1.28 3.34
C LEU A 45 8.87 1.28 3.01
N ALA A 46 9.35 2.19 2.16
CA ALA A 46 10.77 2.35 1.87
C ALA A 46 11.58 2.67 3.14
N THR A 47 11.04 3.52 4.03
CA THR A 47 11.68 3.82 5.32
C THR A 47 11.76 2.58 6.22
N HIS A 48 10.69 1.78 6.28
CA HIS A 48 10.70 0.53 7.04
C HIS A 48 11.62 -0.52 6.43
N LEU A 49 11.71 -0.56 5.10
CA LEU A 49 12.63 -1.42 4.37
C LEU A 49 14.09 -1.07 4.71
N ASP A 50 14.45 0.21 4.69
CA ASP A 50 15.80 0.66 5.06
C ASP A 50 16.15 0.28 6.51
N GLN A 51 15.20 0.41 7.44
CA GLN A 51 15.36 -0.04 8.83
C GLN A 51 15.57 -1.55 8.92
N LEU A 52 14.77 -2.33 8.18
CA LEU A 52 14.87 -3.77 8.16
C LEU A 52 16.20 -4.24 7.57
N ILE A 53 16.64 -3.64 6.45
CA ILE A 53 17.94 -3.92 5.83
C ILE A 53 19.07 -3.63 6.81
N ALA A 54 19.02 -2.51 7.53
CA ALA A 54 20.03 -2.16 8.53
C ALA A 54 20.03 -3.11 9.75
N GLY A 55 18.89 -3.69 10.08
CA GLY A 55 18.70 -4.59 11.22
C GLY A 55 18.88 -6.07 10.92
N VAL A 56 19.08 -6.45 9.67
CA VAL A 56 19.35 -7.82 9.23
C VAL A 56 20.85 -8.08 9.22
N ALA A 57 21.26 -9.22 9.79
CA ALA A 57 22.64 -9.66 9.84
C ALA A 57 22.75 -11.15 9.53
N LEU A 58 23.97 -11.60 9.21
CA LEU A 58 24.31 -13.01 9.15
C LEU A 58 24.89 -13.43 10.50
N ALA A 59 24.33 -14.48 11.09
CA ALA A 59 24.87 -15.11 12.28
C ALA A 59 26.19 -15.84 11.98
N ALA A 60 26.90 -16.26 13.03
CA ALA A 60 28.20 -16.93 12.91
C ALA A 60 28.14 -18.27 12.17
N ASP A 61 26.96 -18.89 12.10
CA ASP A 61 26.68 -20.13 11.36
C ASP A 61 26.26 -19.87 9.90
N GLY A 62 26.20 -18.61 9.47
CA GLY A 62 25.76 -18.20 8.14
C GLY A 62 24.25 -18.08 7.96
N SER A 63 23.44 -18.29 9.02
CA SER A 63 22.00 -18.10 8.96
C SER A 63 21.62 -16.61 9.00
N LEU A 64 20.54 -16.24 8.30
CA LEU A 64 19.99 -14.91 8.38
C LEU A 64 19.30 -14.69 9.73
N VAL A 65 19.56 -13.55 10.37
CA VAL A 65 18.91 -13.12 11.62
C VAL A 65 18.52 -11.65 11.55
N VAL A 66 17.39 -11.29 12.15
CA VAL A 66 16.98 -9.89 12.35
C VAL A 66 17.35 -9.52 13.78
N THR A 67 18.43 -8.75 13.96
CA THR A 67 18.90 -8.33 15.28
C THR A 67 18.20 -7.08 15.77
N GLU A 68 17.79 -6.20 14.85
CA GLU A 68 17.09 -4.96 15.15
C GLU A 68 15.87 -4.82 14.23
N PRO A 69 14.69 -5.33 14.64
CA PRO A 69 13.49 -5.21 13.82
C PRO A 69 13.04 -3.74 13.72
N PRO A 70 12.30 -3.35 12.66
CA PRO A 70 11.73 -2.03 12.54
C PRO A 70 10.90 -1.62 13.77
N GLY A 71 11.04 -0.37 14.19
CA GLY A 71 10.53 0.11 15.49
C GLY A 71 9.01 0.33 15.57
N ASP A 72 8.26 0.17 14.47
CA ASP A 72 6.82 0.38 14.47
C ASP A 72 6.10 -0.73 15.28
N PRO A 73 5.34 -0.39 16.35
CA PRO A 73 4.67 -1.37 17.20
C PRO A 73 3.62 -2.21 16.45
N ARG A 74 3.12 -1.75 15.29
CA ARG A 74 2.18 -2.51 14.45
C ARG A 74 2.75 -3.84 13.97
N PHE A 75 4.08 -3.98 13.86
CA PHE A 75 4.72 -5.27 13.52
C PHE A 75 4.57 -6.34 14.61
N SER A 76 4.17 -5.95 15.83
CA SER A 76 3.91 -6.87 16.95
C SER A 76 2.43 -7.21 17.14
N VAL A 77 1.53 -6.48 16.45
CA VAL A 77 0.08 -6.68 16.57
C VAL A 77 -0.38 -7.66 15.49
N PRO A 78 -0.96 -8.83 15.85
CA PRO A 78 -1.47 -9.78 14.87
C PRO A 78 -2.45 -9.13 13.89
N LEU A 79 -2.26 -9.40 12.59
CA LEU A 79 -3.12 -8.94 11.50
C LEU A 79 -3.30 -7.42 11.47
N SER A 80 -2.25 -6.66 11.80
CA SER A 80 -2.29 -5.19 11.87
C SER A 80 -2.41 -4.49 10.51
N GLY A 81 -2.19 -5.21 9.41
CA GLY A 81 -2.09 -4.65 8.07
C GLY A 81 -0.69 -4.14 7.70
N LEU A 82 0.28 -4.19 8.62
CA LEU A 82 1.67 -3.86 8.35
C LEU A 82 2.57 -5.06 8.67
N TYR A 83 3.33 -5.51 7.68
CA TYR A 83 4.05 -6.77 7.73
C TYR A 83 5.46 -6.61 7.15
N TRP A 84 6.39 -7.41 7.65
CA TRP A 84 7.67 -7.65 7.01
C TRP A 84 7.97 -9.15 7.01
N GLU A 85 8.69 -9.58 5.98
CA GLU A 85 9.17 -10.94 5.76
C GLU A 85 10.54 -10.85 5.09
N VAL A 86 11.47 -11.73 5.47
CA VAL A 86 12.80 -11.85 4.89
C VAL A 86 13.04 -13.32 4.60
N ALA A 87 13.26 -13.63 3.32
CA ALA A 87 13.47 -14.98 2.84
C ALA A 87 14.85 -15.11 2.19
N GLU A 88 15.53 -16.22 2.45
CA GLU A 88 16.75 -16.58 1.72
C GLU A 88 16.43 -17.07 0.29
N ILE A 89 17.32 -16.75 -0.65
CA ILE A 89 17.30 -17.28 -2.02
C ILE A 89 18.65 -17.98 -2.27
N PRO A 90 18.71 -19.32 -2.46
CA PRO A 90 17.62 -20.29 -2.50
C PRO A 90 16.84 -20.42 -1.18
N PRO A 91 15.59 -20.95 -1.20
CA PRO A 91 14.73 -21.04 -0.02
C PRO A 91 15.40 -21.79 1.13
N GLY A 92 15.58 -21.10 2.25
CA GLY A 92 16.19 -21.62 3.47
C GLY A 92 15.50 -21.03 4.68
N THR A 93 16.13 -20.05 5.30
CA THR A 93 15.58 -19.33 6.45
C THR A 93 14.46 -18.37 6.03
N LEU A 94 13.31 -18.43 6.72
CA LEU A 94 12.21 -17.48 6.58
C LEU A 94 12.01 -16.75 7.91
N LEU A 95 12.25 -15.44 7.92
CA LEU A 95 12.01 -14.58 9.06
C LEU A 95 10.79 -13.71 8.77
N ARG A 96 9.94 -13.49 9.77
CA ARG A 96 8.74 -12.67 9.59
C ARG A 96 8.36 -11.93 10.86
N SER A 97 7.69 -10.82 10.65
CA SER A 97 7.01 -10.06 11.70
C SER A 97 5.96 -10.90 12.44
N ARG A 98 5.71 -10.58 13.71
CA ARG A 98 4.66 -11.24 14.51
C ARG A 98 3.26 -10.88 14.01
N SER A 99 3.11 -9.71 13.38
CA SER A 99 1.86 -9.27 12.77
C SER A 99 1.38 -10.20 11.66
N LEU A 100 2.28 -10.84 10.92
CA LEU A 100 1.93 -11.78 9.85
C LEU A 100 1.35 -13.11 10.37
N TRP A 101 1.56 -13.42 11.67
CA TRP A 101 1.08 -14.61 12.35
C TRP A 101 1.50 -15.92 11.65
N ASP A 102 0.57 -16.61 10.98
CA ASP A 102 0.78 -17.85 10.24
C ASP A 102 0.77 -17.64 8.72
N ALA A 103 0.49 -16.43 8.24
CA ALA A 103 0.51 -16.10 6.82
C ALA A 103 1.94 -15.94 6.27
N GLU A 104 2.07 -16.06 4.96
CA GLU A 104 3.30 -15.83 4.21
C GLU A 104 3.01 -14.89 3.03
N LEU A 105 3.94 -13.99 2.73
CA LEU A 105 3.77 -13.04 1.64
C LEU A 105 4.15 -13.70 0.30
N GLN A 106 3.15 -13.99 -0.54
CA GLN A 106 3.38 -14.56 -1.86
C GLN A 106 3.80 -13.46 -2.83
N MET A 107 5.11 -13.25 -2.95
CA MET A 107 5.68 -12.30 -3.90
C MET A 107 5.55 -12.81 -5.35
N PRO A 108 5.17 -11.95 -6.31
CA PRO A 108 5.24 -12.26 -7.73
C PRO A 108 6.67 -12.67 -8.13
N LYS A 109 6.78 -13.61 -9.08
CA LYS A 109 8.06 -13.98 -9.66
C LYS A 109 8.41 -12.95 -10.74
N ASP A 110 9.19 -11.97 -10.35
CA ASP A 110 9.67 -10.94 -11.26
C ASP A 110 11.14 -11.16 -11.62
N ASP A 111 11.44 -11.15 -12.93
CA ASP A 111 12.81 -11.20 -13.44
C ASP A 111 13.38 -9.77 -13.46
N LEU A 112 13.79 -9.26 -12.30
CA LEU A 112 14.33 -7.90 -12.17
C LEU A 112 15.69 -7.90 -11.47
N ALA A 113 16.44 -6.81 -11.65
CA ALA A 113 17.82 -6.70 -11.21
C ALA A 113 17.94 -6.72 -9.67
N ASP A 114 18.88 -7.51 -9.17
CA ASP A 114 19.18 -7.61 -7.73
C ASP A 114 19.40 -6.22 -7.11
N GLY A 115 18.75 -5.99 -5.97
CA GLY A 115 18.90 -4.77 -5.17
C GLY A 115 18.02 -3.59 -5.59
N ALA A 116 17.17 -3.74 -6.61
CA ALA A 116 16.12 -2.76 -6.89
C ALA A 116 14.94 -2.92 -5.91
N VAL A 117 14.33 -1.79 -5.52
CA VAL A 117 13.07 -1.80 -4.75
C VAL A 117 11.92 -1.97 -5.73
N HIS A 118 11.04 -2.92 -5.43
CA HIS A 118 9.85 -3.24 -6.21
C HIS A 118 8.60 -2.97 -5.40
N VAL A 119 7.51 -2.61 -6.08
CA VAL A 119 6.21 -2.34 -5.46
C VAL A 119 5.16 -3.15 -6.21
N HIS A 120 4.41 -3.97 -5.46
CA HIS A 120 3.38 -4.86 -5.97
C HIS A 120 2.10 -4.75 -5.14
N GLU A 121 0.97 -4.96 -5.81
CA GLU A 121 -0.28 -5.26 -5.12
C GLU A 121 -0.44 -6.77 -4.99
N ILE A 122 -0.51 -7.28 -3.77
CA ILE A 122 -0.62 -8.71 -3.47
C ILE A 122 -1.78 -9.01 -2.51
N PRO A 123 -2.34 -10.23 -2.55
CA PRO A 123 -3.28 -10.67 -1.52
C PRO A 123 -2.55 -10.88 -0.19
N GLY A 124 -3.04 -10.22 0.85
CA GLY A 124 -2.59 -10.35 2.21
C GLY A 124 -3.44 -11.28 3.08
N PRO A 125 -3.14 -11.32 4.39
CA PRO A 125 -3.92 -12.09 5.35
C PRO A 125 -5.41 -11.74 5.32
N GLY A 126 -6.28 -12.76 5.30
CA GLY A 126 -7.73 -12.57 5.23
C GLY A 126 -8.27 -12.09 3.87
N GLY A 127 -7.44 -12.08 2.81
CA GLY A 127 -7.82 -11.64 1.46
C GLY A 127 -7.83 -10.12 1.27
N ALA A 128 -7.29 -9.36 2.23
CA ALA A 128 -7.10 -7.92 2.07
C ALA A 128 -6.00 -7.64 1.05
N LEU A 129 -6.18 -6.62 0.21
CA LEU A 129 -5.15 -6.20 -0.73
C LEU A 129 -4.04 -5.46 0.04
N LEU A 130 -2.78 -5.79 -0.25
CA LEU A 130 -1.60 -5.15 0.32
C LEU A 130 -0.75 -4.53 -0.79
N VAL A 131 -0.08 -3.44 -0.45
CA VAL A 131 1.06 -2.91 -1.19
C VAL A 131 2.32 -3.48 -0.54
N ALA A 132 3.17 -4.14 -1.31
CA ALA A 132 4.38 -4.82 -0.85
C ALA A 132 5.58 -4.47 -1.72
#